data_AF-Q4C5C6-F1
#
_entry.id   AF-Q4C5C6-F1
#
_cell.length_a   1.000
_cell.length_b   1.000
_cell.length_c   1.000
_cell.angle_alpha   90.00
_cell.angle_beta   90.00
_cell.angle_gamma   90.00
#
_symmetry.space_group_name_H-M   'P 1'
#
loop_
_entity.id
_entity.type
_entity.pdbx_description
1 polymer ?
#
loop_
_entity_poly.entity_id
_entity_poly.type
_entity_poly.pdbx_seq_one_letter_code
_entity_poly.pdbx_strand_id
1 'polypeptide(L)'
;MLEQGIHLISTDEMTGIQALERLFPNKRIKPKQVEKIEFEYERHGTLSLIANWDVARGKVVSPSIGPTRTEQDFSEHIQRTIKIDEKAEWIFIVGFAEKVSPKFMPLLTKNFLTNQ
;
A
#
# COMPACT_ATOMS: atom_id res chain seq x y z
N MET A 1 17.14 -6.22 -14.18
CA MET A 1 16.56 -6.19 -12.83
C MET A 1 16.28 -7.60 -12.30
N LEU A 2 15.21 -8.29 -12.73
CA LEU A 2 14.84 -9.60 -12.15
C LEU A 2 15.95 -10.67 -12.31
N GLU A 3 16.53 -10.78 -13.51
CA GLU A 3 17.65 -11.70 -13.79
C GLU A 3 18.94 -11.34 -13.04
N GLN A 4 19.07 -10.09 -12.57
CA GLN A 4 20.21 -9.61 -11.78
C GLN A 4 19.97 -9.77 -10.27
N GLY A 5 18.82 -10.33 -9.85
CA GLY A 5 18.45 -10.45 -8.45
C GLY A 5 18.06 -9.13 -7.77
N ILE A 6 17.82 -8.07 -8.54
CA ILE A 6 17.40 -6.76 -8.03
C ILE A 6 15.88 -6.73 -7.88
N HIS A 7 15.39 -6.35 -6.71
CA HIS A 7 13.97 -6.14 -6.45
C HIS A 7 13.60 -4.70 -6.78
N LEU A 8 12.88 -4.50 -7.90
CA LEU A 8 12.33 -3.21 -8.30
C LEU A 8 10.88 -3.09 -7.80
N ILE A 9 10.67 -2.20 -6.84
CA ILE A 9 9.42 -2.05 -6.11
C ILE A 9 8.81 -0.69 -6.41
N SER A 10 7.53 -0.63 -6.77
CA SER A 10 6.77 0.62 -6.74
C SER A 10 5.98 0.69 -5.43
N THR A 11 6.14 1.77 -4.68
CA THR A 11 5.55 1.93 -3.35
C THR A 11 4.64 3.14 -3.32
N ASP A 12 3.42 2.93 -2.80
CA ASP A 12 2.45 4.01 -2.59
C ASP A 12 1.63 3.80 -1.31
N GLU A 13 0.89 4.83 -0.93
CA GLU A 13 0.03 4.86 0.25
C GLU A 13 -1.41 5.19 -0.12
N MET A 14 -2.35 4.52 0.56
CA MET A 14 -3.77 4.85 0.49
C MET A 14 -4.30 5.02 1.92
N THR A 15 -4.71 6.23 2.26
CA THR A 15 -5.29 6.56 3.58
C THR A 15 -6.81 6.57 3.55
N GLY A 16 -7.42 6.52 4.73
CA GLY A 16 -8.86 6.68 4.86
C GLY A 16 -9.66 5.51 4.30
N ILE A 17 -9.04 4.32 4.14
CA ILE A 17 -9.73 3.12 3.67
C ILE A 17 -10.74 2.72 4.73
N GLN A 18 -12.02 2.72 4.35
CA GLN A 18 -13.12 2.43 5.25
C GLN A 18 -13.46 0.95 5.26
N ALA A 19 -13.63 0.40 6.46
CA ALA A 19 -14.32 -0.87 6.64
C ALA A 19 -15.82 -0.59 6.79
N LEU A 20 -16.59 -0.99 5.77
CA LEU A 20 -18.02 -0.76 5.68
C LEU A 20 -18.76 -2.09 5.81
N GLU A 21 -19.76 -2.12 6.67
CA GLU A 21 -20.68 -3.25 6.83
C GLU A 21 -22.11 -2.80 6.50
N ARG A 22 -22.82 -3.55 5.66
CA ARG A 22 -24.22 -3.23 5.32
C ARG A 22 -25.10 -3.55 6.52
N LEU A 23 -25.94 -2.60 6.92
CA LEU A 23 -26.84 -2.79 8.08
C LEU A 23 -27.92 -3.85 7.81
N PHE A 24 -28.33 -4.03 6.55
CA PHE A 24 -29.39 -4.95 6.16
C PHE A 24 -29.04 -5.74 4.88
N PRO A 25 -29.70 -6.89 4.64
CA PRO A 25 -29.54 -7.64 3.40
C PRO A 25 -30.08 -6.90 2.17
N ASN A 26 -29.47 -7.14 1.01
CA ASN A 26 -29.99 -6.67 -0.28
C ASN A 26 -31.43 -7.16 -0.52
N LYS A 27 -32.24 -6.33 -1.17
CA LYS A 27 -33.58 -6.75 -1.63
C LYS A 27 -33.44 -7.51 -2.94
N ARG A 28 -33.88 -8.77 -2.92
CA ARG A 28 -33.88 -9.67 -4.08
C ARG A 28 -34.66 -9.08 -5.25
N ILE A 29 -34.27 -9.49 -6.45
CA ILE A 29 -34.96 -9.19 -7.72
C ILE A 29 -36.43 -9.60 -7.62
N LYS A 30 -37.30 -8.77 -8.20
CA LYS A 30 -38.73 -9.08 -8.44
C LYS A 30 -39.07 -8.80 -9.91
N PRO A 31 -40.15 -9.38 -10.47
CA PRO A 31 -40.59 -9.01 -11.81
C PRO A 31 -40.72 -7.49 -11.96
N LYS A 32 -40.08 -6.92 -12.99
CA LYS A 32 -39.99 -5.46 -13.25
C LYS A 32 -39.19 -4.64 -12.22
N GLN A 33 -38.40 -5.28 -11.34
CA GLN A 33 -37.53 -4.59 -10.37
C GLN A 33 -36.15 -5.23 -10.32
N VAL A 34 -35.11 -4.43 -10.54
CA VAL A 34 -33.71 -4.85 -10.36
C VAL A 34 -33.39 -5.08 -8.88
N GLU A 35 -32.31 -5.79 -8.61
CA GLU A 35 -31.77 -5.94 -7.24
C GLU A 35 -31.54 -4.56 -6.63
N LYS A 36 -31.90 -4.39 -5.36
CA LYS A 36 -31.58 -3.18 -4.61
C LYS A 36 -30.52 -3.52 -3.57
N ILE A 37 -29.35 -2.94 -3.76
CA ILE A 37 -28.23 -3.03 -2.83
C ILE A 37 -28.56 -2.17 -1.60
N GLU A 38 -28.30 -2.69 -0.41
CA GLU A 38 -28.47 -1.92 0.82
C GLU A 38 -27.53 -0.70 0.82
N PHE A 39 -28.08 0.46 1.18
CA PHE A 39 -27.39 1.75 1.08
C PHE A 39 -26.94 2.28 2.44
N GLU A 40 -27.46 1.75 3.54
CA GLU A 40 -27.02 2.10 4.88
C GLU A 40 -25.87 1.20 5.34
N TYR A 41 -24.87 1.81 5.97
CA TYR A 41 -23.65 1.13 6.41
C TYR A 41 -23.25 1.53 7.83
N GLU A 42 -22.78 0.56 8.60
CA GLU A 42 -21.96 0.81 9.78
C GLU A 42 -20.51 1.07 9.35
N ARG A 43 -19.90 2.12 9.93
CA ARG A 43 -18.52 2.51 9.63
C ARG A 43 -17.62 2.07 10.78
N HIS A 44 -16.75 1.11 10.51
CA HIS A 44 -15.81 0.56 11.50
C HIS A 44 -14.50 1.36 11.61
N GLY A 45 -14.56 2.67 11.30
CA GLY A 45 -13.39 3.55 11.21
C GLY A 45 -12.65 3.46 9.88
N THR A 46 -11.42 3.99 9.87
CA THR A 46 -10.55 4.04 8.70
C THR A 46 -9.17 3.51 9.01
N LEU A 47 -8.55 2.83 8.04
CA LEU A 47 -7.16 2.42 8.08
C LEU A 47 -6.37 3.04 6.93
N SER A 48 -5.06 3.02 7.06
CA SER A 48 -4.10 3.37 6.03
C SER A 48 -3.37 2.11 5.56
N LEU A 49 -3.15 2.02 4.25
CA LEU A 49 -2.39 0.98 3.58
C LEU A 49 -1.11 1.59 3.01
N ILE A 50 0.02 0.93 3.25
CA ILE A 50 1.28 1.15 2.53
C ILE A 50 1.58 -0.13 1.76
N ALA A 51 1.66 -0.05 0.44
CA ALA A 51 1.77 -1.21 -0.43
C ALA A 51 2.99 -1.12 -1.33
N ASN A 52 3.63 -2.28 -1.54
CA ASN A 52 4.74 -2.46 -2.47
C ASN A 52 4.29 -3.35 -3.62
N TRP A 53 4.39 -2.85 -4.83
CA TRP A 53 4.20 -3.60 -6.06
C TRP A 53 5.55 -4.02 -6.62
N ASP A 54 5.81 -5.32 -6.66
CA ASP A 54 6.94 -5.87 -7.40
C ASP A 54 6.65 -5.75 -8.90
N VAL A 55 7.37 -4.83 -9.55
CA VAL A 55 7.14 -4.45 -10.95
C VAL A 55 7.39 -5.64 -11.88
N ALA A 56 8.38 -6.48 -11.56
CA ALA A 56 8.78 -7.58 -12.42
C ALA A 56 7.89 -8.82 -12.22
N ARG A 57 7.47 -9.10 -10.97
CA ARG A 57 6.65 -10.27 -10.64
C ARG A 57 5.15 -10.02 -10.72
N GLY A 58 4.73 -8.75 -10.78
CA GLY A 58 3.33 -8.35 -10.85
C GLY A 58 2.55 -8.73 -9.58
N LYS A 59 3.17 -8.55 -8.40
CA LYS A 59 2.59 -8.94 -7.11
C LYS A 59 2.77 -7.87 -6.05
N VAL A 60 1.80 -7.79 -5.14
CA VAL A 60 1.95 -7.04 -3.90
C VAL A 60 2.84 -7.83 -2.93
N VAL A 61 3.85 -7.19 -2.37
CA VAL A 61 4.77 -7.78 -1.38
C VAL A 61 4.71 -7.02 -0.06
N SER A 62 4.65 -7.73 1.05
CA SER A 62 4.76 -7.14 2.40
C SER A 62 3.93 -5.86 2.67
N PRO A 63 2.63 -5.81 2.35
CA PRO A 63 1.83 -4.63 2.63
C PRO A 63 1.73 -4.38 4.14
N SER A 64 1.70 -3.11 4.54
CA SER A 64 1.42 -2.68 5.92
C SER A 64 0.05 -2.03 5.98
N ILE A 65 -0.76 -2.42 6.96
CA ILE A 65 -2.06 -1.82 7.24
C ILE A 65 -2.06 -1.37 8.70
N GLY A 66 -2.46 -0.12 8.95
CA GLY A 66 -2.48 0.44 10.29
C GLY A 66 -3.44 1.63 10.43
N PRO A 67 -3.66 2.11 11.66
CA PRO A 67 -4.57 3.23 11.91
C PRO A 67 -4.01 4.58 11.42
N THR A 68 -2.70 4.69 11.21
CA THR A 68 -1.99 5.93 10.88
C THR A 68 -1.18 5.81 9.59
N ARG A 69 -0.80 6.97 9.05
CA ARG A 69 0.15 7.13 7.95
C ARG A 69 1.19 8.16 8.35
N THR A 70 2.11 7.76 9.20
CA THR A 70 3.23 8.59 9.68
C THR A 70 4.52 8.27 8.92
N GLU A 71 5.51 9.15 9.07
CA GLU A 71 6.88 8.86 8.64
C GLU A 71 7.43 7.57 9.27
N GLN A 72 7.13 7.32 10.55
CA GLN A 72 7.60 6.11 11.23
C GLN A 72 6.99 4.85 10.60
N ASP A 73 5.69 4.87 10.31
CA ASP A 73 4.98 3.76 9.67
C ASP A 73 5.62 3.41 8.32
N PHE A 74 6.01 4.44 7.54
CA PHE A 74 6.68 4.24 6.26
C PHE A 74 8.10 3.66 6.42
N SER A 75 8.87 4.15 7.38
CA SER A 75 10.22 3.65 7.66
C SER A 75 10.19 2.17 8.05
N GLU A 76 9.30 1.81 8.97
CA GLU A 76 9.11 0.43 9.43
C GLU A 76 8.64 -0.48 8.29
N HIS A 77 7.76 0.02 7.41
CA HIS A 77 7.32 -0.70 6.22
C HIS A 77 8.48 -1.03 5.26
N ILE A 78 9.35 -0.06 4.96
CA ILE A 78 10.53 -0.29 4.11
C ILE A 78 11.50 -1.26 4.78
N GLN A 79 11.80 -1.07 6.06
CA GLN A 79 12.69 -1.98 6.81
C GLN A 79 12.16 -3.41 6.82
N ARG A 80 10.85 -3.60 7.07
CA ARG A 80 10.21 -4.92 7.02
C ARG A 80 10.33 -5.56 5.65
N THR A 81 10.23 -4.76 4.59
CA THR A 81 10.32 -5.26 3.22
C THR A 81 11.75 -5.71 2.89
N ILE A 82 12.76 -4.91 3.24
CA ILE A 82 14.18 -5.27 3.04
C ILE A 82 14.54 -6.56 3.80
N LYS A 83 13.98 -6.77 5.00
CA LYS A 83 14.19 -7.99 5.79
C LYS A 83 13.73 -9.28 5.12
N ILE A 84 12.90 -9.21 4.08
CA ILE A 84 12.50 -10.40 3.31
C ILE A 84 13.70 -10.98 2.55
N ASP A 85 14.62 -10.11 2.11
CA ASP A 85 15.85 -10.51 1.43
C ASP A 85 16.94 -9.46 1.67
N GLU A 86 17.60 -9.57 2.83
CA GLU A 86 18.61 -8.60 3.28
C GLU A 86 19.87 -8.55 2.41
N LYS A 87 20.09 -9.59 1.59
CA LYS A 87 21.27 -9.72 0.74
C LYS A 87 21.05 -9.19 -0.67
N ALA A 88 19.80 -9.02 -1.08
CA ALA A 88 19.47 -8.49 -2.39
C ALA A 88 19.61 -6.98 -2.45
N GLU A 89 19.72 -6.49 -3.68
CA GLU A 89 19.63 -5.08 -3.99
C GLU A 89 18.15 -4.69 -4.16
N TRP A 90 17.76 -3.59 -3.53
CA TRP A 90 16.40 -3.08 -3.55
C TRP A 90 16.36 -1.68 -4.12
N ILE A 91 15.52 -1.47 -5.13
CA ILE A 91 15.20 -0.16 -5.69
C ILE A 91 13.71 0.04 -5.42
N PHE A 92 13.33 1.06 -4.66
CA PHE A 92 11.92 1.43 -4.59
C PHE A 92 11.65 2.65 -5.48
N ILE A 93 10.43 2.81 -5.93
CA ILE A 93 9.94 3.96 -6.69
C ILE A 93 8.79 4.50 -5.85
N VAL A 94 8.98 5.68 -5.28
CA VAL A 94 8.03 6.29 -4.34
C VAL A 94 7.34 7.49 -4.97
N GLY A 95 6.04 7.65 -4.73
CA GLY A 95 5.29 8.84 -5.14
C GLY A 95 5.70 10.10 -4.37
N PHE A 96 5.57 11.27 -5.00
CA PHE A 96 5.81 12.59 -4.39
C PHE A 96 4.66 12.99 -3.45
N ALA A 97 4.62 12.43 -2.25
CA ALA A 97 3.84 12.98 -1.16
C ALA A 97 4.75 13.08 0.08
N GLU A 98 5.29 14.28 0.34
CA GLU A 98 6.03 14.71 1.53
C GLU A 98 6.87 13.63 2.28
N LYS A 99 7.81 12.98 1.58
CA LYS A 99 8.67 11.92 2.15
C LYS A 99 10.17 12.14 1.99
N VAL A 100 10.58 13.35 1.64
CA VAL A 100 12.01 13.71 1.52
C VAL A 100 12.51 14.36 2.81
N SER A 101 12.17 13.76 3.96
CA SER A 101 12.76 14.14 5.25
C SER A 101 14.24 13.73 5.24
N PRO A 102 15.20 14.61 5.63
CA PRO A 102 16.62 14.27 5.69
C PRO A 102 16.94 13.04 6.54
N LYS A 103 16.05 12.63 7.46
CA LYS A 103 16.14 11.38 8.23
C LYS A 103 16.02 10.12 7.38
N PHE A 104 15.34 10.19 6.23
CA PHE A 104 15.15 9.06 5.32
C PHE A 104 16.29 8.89 4.33
N MET A 105 17.03 9.97 4.04
CA MET A 105 18.12 9.96 3.06
C MET A 105 19.17 8.85 3.29
N PRO A 106 19.59 8.49 4.52
CA PRO A 106 20.55 7.40 4.74
C PRO A 106 20.01 6.00 4.37
N LEU A 107 18.69 5.79 4.41
CA LEU A 107 18.04 4.53 3.99
C LEU A 107 17.82 4.48 2.47
N LEU A 108 17.67 5.65 1.84
CA LEU A 108 17.38 5.79 0.41
C LEU A 108 18.64 5.91 -0.47
N THR A 109 19.80 6.26 0.11
CA THR A 109 21.01 6.64 -0.64
C THR A 109 21.79 5.49 -1.27
N LYS A 110 21.38 4.23 -1.10
CA LYS A 110 22.06 3.14 -1.81
C LYS A 110 21.53 2.88 -3.22
N ASN A 111 20.24 3.06 -3.51
CA ASN A 111 19.65 2.45 -4.72
C ASN A 111 18.40 3.17 -5.30
N PHE A 112 18.30 4.51 -5.30
CA PHE A 112 17.12 5.19 -5.84
C PHE A 112 17.46 6.21 -6.93
N LEU A 113 16.81 6.04 -8.09
CA LEU A 113 16.67 7.09 -9.09
C LEU A 113 15.41 7.88 -8.76
N THR A 114 15.57 9.08 -8.19
CA THR A 114 14.50 10.08 -8.22
C THR A 114 14.38 10.57 -9.65
N ASN A 115 13.17 10.51 -10.24
CA ASN A 115 12.92 11.12 -11.55
C ASN A 115 13.30 12.61 -11.47
N GLN A 116 14.28 12.99 -12.28
CA GLN A 116 14.62 14.40 -12.56
C GLN A 116 13.50 15.07 -13.34
#